data_AF-A0A512C1D0-F1
#
_entry.id   AF-A0A512C1D0-F1
#
_cell.length_a   1.000
_cell.length_b   1.000
_cell.length_c   1.000
_cell.angle_alpha   90.00
_cell.angle_beta   90.00
_cell.angle_gamma   90.00
#
_symmetry.space_group_name_H-M   'P 1'
#
loop_
_entity.id
_entity.type
_entity.pdbx_description
1 polymer ?
#
loop_
_entity_poly.entity_id
_entity_poly.type
_entity_poly.pdbx_seq_one_letter_code
_entity_poly.pdbx_strand_id
1 'polypeptide(L)'
;MVWYGLLVAPFAVAFLVSGDRMAWAQATPPDTLAAQLRLQGHRCDEPVTAQRDAQLSKPDEVVWNLRCSNASYRMRLTPDMAAWIEKLD
;
A
#
# COMPACT_ATOMS: atom_id res chain seq x y z
N MET A 1 27.03 42.97 10.46
CA MET A 1 26.98 44.22 9.65
C MET A 1 27.23 43.86 8.20
N VAL A 2 26.20 44.09 7.40
CA VAL A 2 26.09 44.21 5.93
C VAL A 2 27.29 43.76 5.08
N TRP A 3 27.09 42.71 4.28
CA TRP A 3 27.27 42.81 2.82
C TRP A 3 26.44 41.75 2.09
N TYR A 4 25.20 42.10 1.81
CA TYR A 4 24.30 41.40 0.89
C TYR A 4 24.93 41.40 -0.51
N GLY A 5 25.46 40.27 -0.95
CA GLY A 5 25.92 40.01 -2.31
C GLY A 5 24.85 39.25 -3.09
N LEU A 6 23.87 40.00 -3.58
CA LEU A 6 22.75 39.57 -4.40
C LEU A 6 23.26 39.07 -5.76
N LEU A 7 23.50 37.77 -5.89
CA LEU A 7 23.60 37.10 -7.20
C LEU A 7 22.52 36.03 -7.27
N VAL A 8 21.31 36.50 -7.62
CA VAL A 8 20.20 35.65 -8.05
C VAL A 8 20.59 35.12 -9.43
N ALA A 9 21.29 33.98 -9.45
CA ALA A 9 21.42 33.18 -10.67
C ALA A 9 20.09 32.43 -10.88
N PRO A 10 19.35 32.67 -11.98
CA PRO A 10 18.15 31.90 -12.26
C PRO A 10 18.59 30.56 -12.85
N PHE A 11 19.16 29.68 -12.01
CA PHE A 11 19.22 28.27 -12.36
C PHE A 11 17.80 27.73 -12.19
N ALA A 12 17.01 27.87 -13.26
CA ALA A 12 15.81 27.08 -13.48
C ALA A 12 16.23 25.61 -13.57
N VAL A 13 16.48 24.98 -12.43
CA VAL A 13 16.51 23.52 -12.32
C VAL A 13 15.06 23.11 -12.39
N ALA A 14 14.62 22.79 -13.60
CA ALA A 14 13.36 22.09 -13.82
C ALA A 14 13.41 20.80 -12.99
N PHE A 15 12.78 20.83 -11.82
CA PHE A 15 12.46 19.64 -11.04
C PHE A 15 11.41 18.85 -11.84
N LEU A 16 11.87 18.09 -12.83
CA LEU A 16 11.12 17.00 -13.41
C LEU A 16 11.07 15.91 -12.34
N VAL A 17 10.14 16.04 -11.38
CA VAL A 17 9.70 14.90 -10.58
C VAL A 17 8.99 13.98 -11.58
N SER A 18 9.74 13.05 -12.13
CA SER A 18 9.21 11.84 -12.74
C SER A 18 8.38 11.16 -11.66
N GLY A 19 7.08 11.45 -11.63
CA GLY A 19 6.14 10.67 -10.85
C GLY A 19 6.15 9.28 -11.48
N ASP A 20 6.94 8.37 -10.91
CA ASP A 20 6.82 6.94 -11.15
C ASP A 20 5.40 6.57 -10.76
N ARG A 21 4.49 6.62 -11.75
CA ARG A 21 3.20 5.94 -11.69
C ARG A 21 3.52 4.46 -11.77
N MET A 22 4.02 3.91 -10.67
CA MET A 22 4.13 2.48 -10.54
C MET A 22 2.71 1.94 -10.54
N ALA A 23 2.26 1.49 -11.70
CA ALA A 23 1.08 0.68 -11.85
C ALA A 23 1.37 -0.65 -11.14
N TRP A 24 1.20 -0.68 -9.82
CA TRP A 24 1.28 -1.88 -9.01
C TRP A 24 0.03 -2.72 -9.23
N ALA A 25 -0.04 -3.37 -10.39
CA ALA A 25 -0.68 -4.68 -10.48
C ALA A 25 0.25 -5.78 -9.91
N GLN A 26 1.08 -5.43 -8.92
CA GLN A 26 1.98 -6.37 -8.27
C GLN A 26 1.13 -7.36 -7.48
N ALA A 27 1.28 -8.63 -7.78
CA ALA A 27 0.83 -9.69 -6.90
C ALA A 27 1.51 -9.48 -5.55
N THR A 28 0.83 -8.82 -4.61
CA THR A 28 1.34 -8.62 -3.26
C THR A 28 1.53 -10.00 -2.63
N PRO A 29 2.74 -10.36 -2.18
CA PRO A 29 2.97 -11.65 -1.57
C PRO A 29 2.03 -11.86 -0.37
N PRO A 30 1.48 -13.07 -0.19
CA PRO A 30 0.60 -13.39 0.93
C PRO A 30 1.24 -13.07 2.29
N ASP A 31 2.56 -13.25 2.41
CA ASP A 31 3.32 -12.91 3.61
C ASP A 31 3.29 -11.42 3.95
N THR A 32 3.38 -10.54 2.95
CA THR A 32 3.32 -9.08 3.14
C THR A 32 1.97 -8.67 3.68
N LEU A 33 0.90 -9.20 3.08
CA LEU A 33 -0.47 -8.95 3.53
C LEU A 33 -0.68 -9.51 4.95
N ALA A 34 -0.23 -10.73 5.23
CA ALA A 34 -0.30 -11.32 6.57
C ALA A 34 0.49 -10.52 7.62
N ALA A 35 1.65 -9.97 7.26
CA ALA A 35 2.40 -9.07 8.14
C ALA A 35 1.58 -7.83 8.48
N GLN A 36 0.88 -7.26 7.50
CA GLN A 36 -0.01 -6.11 7.71
C GLN A 36 -1.21 -6.45 8.60
N LEU A 37 -1.81 -7.65 8.46
CA LEU A 37 -2.82 -8.13 9.41
C LEU A 37 -2.27 -8.18 10.85
N ARG A 38 -1.07 -8.72 11.04
CA ARG A 38 -0.43 -8.82 12.37
C ARG A 38 -0.13 -7.45 12.97
N LEU A 39 0.30 -6.48 12.16
CA LEU A 39 0.52 -5.10 12.60
C LEU A 39 -0.77 -4.43 13.12
N GLN A 40 -1.93 -4.83 12.58
CA GLN A 40 -3.23 -4.36 13.04
C GLN A 40 -3.83 -5.21 14.17
N GLY A 41 -3.09 -6.21 14.68
CA GLY A 41 -3.51 -7.05 15.80
C GLY A 41 -4.33 -8.30 15.42
N HIS A 42 -4.44 -8.62 14.12
CA HIS A 42 -5.09 -9.86 13.68
C HIS A 42 -4.09 -11.02 13.65
N ARG A 43 -4.48 -12.17 14.22
CA ARG A 43 -3.66 -13.39 14.17
C ARG A 43 -3.79 -14.05 12.79
N CYS A 44 -2.77 -13.93 11.97
CA CYS A 44 -2.61 -14.68 10.73
C CYS A 44 -1.20 -15.26 10.72
N ASP A 45 -0.95 -16.30 11.53
CA ASP A 45 0.42 -16.78 11.76
C ASP A 45 1.01 -17.51 10.55
N GLU A 46 0.17 -18.23 9.80
CA GLU A 46 0.56 -18.96 8.61
C GLU A 46 -0.39 -18.61 7.45
N PRO A 47 0.01 -17.73 6.53
CA PRO A 47 -0.79 -17.41 5.36
C PRO A 47 -0.76 -18.57 4.36
N VAL A 48 -1.92 -19.17 4.11
CA VAL A 48 -2.08 -20.28 3.17
C VAL A 48 -2.24 -19.74 1.75
N THR A 49 -3.12 -18.75 1.58
CA THR A 49 -3.36 -18.09 0.28
C THR A 49 -3.70 -16.62 0.46
N ALA A 50 -3.40 -15.81 -0.55
CA ALA A 50 -3.93 -14.47 -0.72
C ALA A 50 -4.38 -14.30 -2.17
N GLN A 51 -5.65 -13.99 -2.37
CA GLN A 51 -6.22 -13.84 -3.70
C GLN A 51 -6.92 -12.50 -3.82
N ARG A 52 -6.57 -11.75 -4.86
CA ARG A 52 -7.23 -10.48 -5.16
C ARG A 52 -8.65 -10.75 -5.63
N ASP A 53 -9.61 -10.12 -4.97
CA ASP A 53 -11.00 -10.15 -5.37
C ASP A 53 -11.22 -9.07 -6.45
N ALA A 54 -11.12 -9.46 -7.72
CA ALA A 54 -11.27 -8.54 -8.84
C ALA A 54 -12.70 -7.98 -8.98
N GLN A 55 -13.70 -8.61 -8.37
CA GLN A 55 -15.09 -8.17 -8.43
C GLN A 55 -15.36 -7.02 -7.46
N LEU A 56 -14.75 -7.08 -6.27
CA LEU A 56 -14.83 -6.01 -5.28
C LEU A 56 -13.75 -4.93 -5.44
N SER A 57 -12.65 -5.25 -6.12
CA SER A 57 -11.55 -4.30 -6.34
C SER A 57 -11.90 -3.23 -7.39
N LYS A 58 -11.59 -1.99 -7.07
CA LYS A 58 -11.69 -0.78 -7.89
C LYS A 58 -10.29 -0.23 -8.21
N PRO A 59 -10.17 0.82 -9.05
CA PRO A 59 -8.87 1.45 -9.35
C PRO A 59 -8.17 2.04 -8.12
N ASP A 60 -8.95 2.51 -7.14
CA ASP A 60 -8.51 3.17 -5.91
C ASP A 60 -8.68 2.29 -4.66
N GLU A 61 -9.27 1.11 -4.80
CA GLU A 61 -9.56 0.21 -3.68
C GLU A 61 -9.25 -1.23 -4.09
N VAL A 62 -8.25 -1.85 -3.46
CA VAL A 62 -7.90 -3.24 -3.77
C VAL A 62 -8.38 -4.15 -2.66
N VAL A 63 -9.17 -5.15 -3.03
CA VAL A 63 -9.70 -6.14 -2.08
C VAL A 63 -8.93 -7.45 -2.22
N TRP A 64 -8.44 -7.96 -1.09
CA TRP A 64 -7.70 -9.20 -0.96
C TRP A 64 -8.42 -10.15 -0.01
N ASN A 65 -8.65 -11.37 -0.45
CA ASN A 65 -9.14 -12.46 0.38
C ASN A 65 -7.93 -13.30 0.81
N LEU A 66 -7.58 -13.21 2.08
CA LEU A 66 -6.52 -13.96 2.73
C LEU A 66 -7.10 -15.16 3.45
N ARG A 67 -6.49 -16.33 3.24
CA ARG A 67 -6.75 -17.52 4.05
C ARG A 67 -5.50 -17.82 4.86
N CYS A 68 -5.64 -17.77 6.17
CA CYS A 68 -4.64 -18.21 7.13
C CYS A 68 -5.03 -19.59 7.66
N SER A 69 -4.11 -20.32 8.26
CA SER A 69 -4.37 -21.65 8.83
C SER A 69 -5.48 -21.65 9.89
N ASN A 70 -5.65 -20.53 10.59
CA ASN A 70 -6.59 -20.35 11.70
C ASN A 70 -7.89 -19.60 11.33
N ALA A 71 -7.87 -18.77 10.28
CA ALA A 71 -8.99 -17.91 9.92
C ALA A 71 -8.89 -17.40 8.47
N SER A 72 -10.02 -17.04 7.87
CA SER A 72 -10.06 -16.31 6.62
C SER A 72 -10.36 -14.83 6.89
N TYR A 73 -9.73 -13.95 6.10
CA TYR A 73 -9.85 -12.51 6.23
C TYR A 73 -10.06 -11.88 4.86
N ARG A 74 -10.87 -10.83 4.81
CA ARG A 74 -11.01 -9.94 3.68
C ARG A 74 -10.38 -8.60 4.04
N MET A 75 -9.35 -8.24 3.31
CA MET A 75 -8.60 -7.00 3.48
C MET A 75 -8.93 -6.06 2.32
N ARG A 76 -9.30 -4.83 2.66
CA ARG A 76 -9.49 -3.72 1.72
C ARG A 76 -8.33 -2.74 1.90
N LEU A 77 -7.59 -2.52 0.83
CA LEU A 77 -6.50 -1.58 0.77
C LEU A 77 -6.95 -0.37 -0.05
N THR A 78 -7.08 0.77 0.60
CA THR A 78 -7.24 2.06 -0.06
C THR A 78 -5.95 2.86 0.17
N PRO A 79 -5.36 3.47 -0.87
CA PRO A 79 -4.21 4.35 -0.71
C PRO A 79 -4.45 5.39 0.38
N ASP A 80 -3.37 5.72 1.11
CA ASP A 80 -3.37 6.74 2.16
C ASP A 80 -4.31 6.45 3.37
N MET A 81 -4.87 5.25 3.45
CA MET A 81 -5.68 4.80 4.57
C MET A 81 -5.17 3.48 5.15
N ALA A 82 -5.49 3.23 6.43
CA ALA A 82 -5.24 1.95 7.03
C ALA A 82 -6.07 0.86 6.31
N ALA A 83 -5.49 -0.33 6.17
CA ALA A 83 -6.19 -1.47 5.58
C ALA A 83 -7.45 -1.79 6.41
N TRP A 84 -8.58 -1.97 5.75
CA TRP A 84 -9.81 -2.39 6.41
C TRP A 84 -9.87 -3.91 6.43
N ILE A 85 -9.95 -4.51 7.61
CA ILE A 85 -9.95 -5.97 7.77
C ILE A 85 -11.32 -6.43 8.24
N GLU A 86 -11.87 -7.40 7.53
CA GLU A 86 -13.09 -8.11 7.89
C GLU A 86 -12.76 -9.60 8.05
N LYS A 87 -13.20 -10.23 9.14
CA LYS A 87 -13.03 -11.68 9.32
C LYS A 87 -14.13 -12.40 8.56
N LEU A 88 -13.74 -13.35 7.72
CA LEU A 88 -14.65 -14.26 7.04
C LEU A 88 -14.69 -15.54 7.90
N ASP A 89 -15.78 -15.73 8.64
CA ASP A 89 -15.96 -16.88 9.55
C ASP A 89 -16.02 -18.22 8.80
#